data_AF-A0A538JBB7-F1
#
_entry.id   AF-A0A538JBB7-F1
#
_cell.length_a   1.000
_cell.length_b   1.000
_cell.length_c   1.000
_cell.angle_alpha   90.00
_cell.angle_beta   90.00
_cell.angle_gamma   90.00
#
_symmetry.space_group_name_H-M   'P 1'
#
loop_
_entity.id
_entity.type
_entity.pdbx_description
1 polymer ?
#
loop_
_entity_poly.entity_id
_entity_poly.type
_entity_poly.pdbx_seq_one_letter_code
_entity_poly.pdbx_strand_id
1 'polypeptide(L)'
;MPAQNAMPQNAMQSQNALRAGSTPASSVLQHRAQPDQPPEERSWHDQANCLGVDPDLFFPERGASTREAKEVCRGCVVREACLEYALTNGEKFGIWGGMSERERRRLRRARALARRGLGPTGAASA
;
A
#
# COMPACT_ATOMS: atom_id res chain seq x y z
N MET A 1 -7.60 22.88 7.11
CA MET A 1 -8.46 21.70 7.34
C MET A 1 -7.57 20.52 7.74
N PRO A 2 -7.23 20.33 9.04
CA PRO A 2 -6.46 19.16 9.46
C PRO A 2 -7.41 18.08 9.96
N ALA A 3 -7.66 17.05 9.13
CA ALA A 3 -8.32 15.83 9.58
C ALA A 3 -7.28 14.87 10.17
N GLN A 4 -6.90 15.19 11.41
CA GLN A 4 -6.24 14.28 12.32
C GLN A 4 -7.22 13.14 12.62
N ASN A 5 -6.98 11.95 12.07
CA ASN A 5 -7.66 10.74 12.54
C ASN A 5 -6.68 9.93 13.39
N ALA A 6 -6.66 10.29 14.67
CA ALA A 6 -6.13 9.48 15.74
C ALA A 6 -6.96 8.17 15.83
N MET A 7 -6.28 7.04 15.84
CA MET A 7 -6.91 5.76 16.20
C MET A 7 -7.17 5.74 17.72
N PRO A 8 -8.36 5.37 18.20
CA PRO A 8 -8.59 5.25 19.63
C PRO A 8 -7.94 3.97 20.17
N GLN A 9 -7.19 4.17 21.25
CA GLN A 9 -6.58 3.14 22.07
C GLN A 9 -7.67 2.39 22.85
N ASN A 10 -7.65 1.06 22.68
CA ASN A 10 -8.12 0.01 23.58
C ASN A 10 -8.75 0.48 24.92
N ALA A 11 -10.09 0.46 24.99
CA ALA A 11 -10.82 0.64 26.25
C ALA A 11 -12.12 -0.18 26.22
N MET A 12 -12.05 -1.43 26.67
CA MET A 12 -13.20 -2.08 27.29
C MET A 12 -12.74 -3.26 28.17
N GLN A 13 -12.48 -2.95 29.44
CA GLN A 13 -12.42 -3.94 30.50
C GLN A 13 -13.83 -4.16 31.07
N SER A 14 -14.22 -5.43 31.08
CA SER A 14 -14.97 -6.15 32.11
C SER A 14 -16.26 -5.55 32.68
N GLN A 15 -17.39 -6.20 32.40
CA GLN A 15 -18.28 -6.72 33.46
C GLN A 15 -18.91 -8.04 32.98
N ASN A 16 -18.41 -9.16 33.52
CA ASN A 16 -19.00 -10.48 33.38
C ASN A 16 -19.89 -10.73 34.60
N ALA A 17 -21.18 -10.98 34.39
CA ALA A 17 -22.11 -11.43 35.42
C ALA A 17 -22.80 -12.72 34.97
N LEU A 18 -22.18 -13.83 35.35
CA LEU A 18 -22.77 -15.10 35.78
C LEU A 18 -24.13 -15.50 35.18
N ARG A 19 -24.15 -16.57 34.38
CA ARG A 19 -25.06 -17.70 34.64
C ARG A 19 -24.57 -19.00 34.00
N ALA A 20 -24.64 -20.03 34.83
CA ALA A 20 -24.16 -21.38 34.65
C ALA A 20 -24.85 -22.15 33.52
N GLY A 21 -24.13 -23.09 32.93
CA GLY A 21 -24.64 -24.15 32.06
C GLY A 21 -23.50 -24.89 31.36
N SER A 22 -22.84 -25.87 31.98
CA SER A 22 -23.13 -27.32 31.85
C SER A 22 -22.25 -28.07 30.82
N THR A 23 -21.10 -28.57 31.31
CA THR A 23 -20.49 -29.90 30.98
C THR A 23 -19.76 -30.07 29.62
N PRO A 24 -18.86 -31.07 29.43
CA PRO A 24 -17.46 -30.79 29.10
C PRO A 24 -16.95 -31.51 27.84
N ALA A 25 -16.09 -30.87 27.07
CA ALA A 25 -15.14 -31.58 26.23
C ALA A 25 -13.93 -30.68 26.02
N SER A 26 -12.74 -31.24 26.26
CA SER A 26 -11.48 -30.76 25.69
C SER A 26 -11.13 -29.29 26.02
N SER A 27 -10.32 -29.09 27.05
CA SER A 27 -9.44 -27.91 27.12
C SER A 27 -8.01 -28.42 27.10
N VAL A 28 -7.60 -28.98 25.97
CA VAL A 28 -6.77 -28.27 24.99
C VAL A 28 -5.40 -27.98 25.59
N LEU A 29 -4.58 -29.03 25.56
CA LEU A 29 -3.16 -28.87 25.25
C LEU A 29 -3.09 -28.24 23.85
N GLN A 30 -3.05 -26.91 23.74
CA GLN A 30 -2.55 -26.24 22.53
C GLN A 30 -2.23 -24.77 22.80
N HIS A 31 -1.28 -24.51 23.69
CA HIS A 31 -0.36 -23.41 23.40
C HIS A 31 0.44 -23.85 22.16
N ARG A 32 -0.13 -23.63 20.97
CA ARG A 32 0.61 -23.75 19.73
C ARG A 32 1.77 -22.77 19.83
N ALA A 33 2.99 -23.28 20.03
CA ALA A 33 4.20 -22.54 19.75
C ALA A 33 4.03 -21.96 18.35
N GLN A 34 3.92 -20.63 18.25
CA GLN A 34 3.87 -19.97 16.96
C GLN A 34 5.18 -20.34 16.24
N PRO A 35 5.11 -20.93 15.03
CA PRO A 35 6.32 -21.25 14.29
C PRO A 35 7.07 -19.94 14.02
N ASP A 36 8.34 -19.96 14.43
CA ASP A 36 9.45 -19.13 13.97
C ASP A 36 9.05 -18.22 12.80
N GLN A 37 8.57 -17.01 13.13
CA GLN A 37 8.40 -15.98 12.13
C GLN A 37 9.84 -15.58 11.75
N PRO A 38 10.29 -15.84 10.50
CA PRO A 38 11.63 -15.45 10.10
C PRO A 38 11.80 -13.95 10.40
N PRO A 39 13.00 -13.53 10.86
CA PRO A 39 13.23 -12.18 11.34
C PRO A 39 12.71 -11.22 10.27
N GLU A 40 11.71 -10.41 10.66
CA GLU A 40 10.88 -9.67 9.72
C GLU A 40 11.74 -9.08 8.61
N GLU A 41 11.59 -9.66 7.42
CA GLU A 41 12.23 -9.21 6.20
C GLU A 41 11.79 -7.75 6.06
N ARG A 42 12.71 -6.81 6.39
CA ARG A 42 12.38 -5.38 6.53
C ARG A 42 11.45 -4.99 5.40
N SER A 43 10.29 -4.42 5.75
CA SER A 43 9.28 -4.06 4.77
C SER A 43 9.99 -3.29 3.67
N TRP A 44 9.71 -3.58 2.40
CA TRP A 44 10.38 -2.86 1.31
C TRP A 44 10.21 -1.33 1.46
N HIS A 45 9.18 -0.86 2.16
CA HIS A 45 9.01 0.53 2.58
C HIS A 45 10.22 1.11 3.34
N ASP A 46 10.89 0.31 4.19
CA ASP A 46 12.04 0.71 5.02
C ASP A 46 13.30 1.02 4.19
N GLN A 47 13.30 0.61 2.92
CA GLN A 47 14.39 0.81 1.96
C GLN A 47 14.07 1.94 0.95
N ALA A 48 12.98 2.68 1.16
CA ALA A 48 12.55 3.72 0.23
C ALA A 48 13.34 5.04 0.39
N ASN A 49 13.83 5.59 -0.72
CA ASN A 49 14.54 6.88 -0.73
C ASN A 49 13.70 8.07 -0.23
N CYS A 50 12.37 7.95 -0.23
CA CYS A 50 11.49 9.01 0.26
C CYS A 50 11.44 9.09 1.79
N LEU A 51 12.00 8.11 2.51
CA LEU A 51 12.15 8.19 3.96
C LEU A 51 13.06 9.37 4.32
N GLY A 52 12.53 10.31 5.10
CA GLY A 52 13.23 11.55 5.48
C GLY A 52 13.10 12.70 4.49
N VAL A 53 12.32 12.54 3.42
CA VAL A 53 11.92 13.64 2.52
C VAL A 53 10.54 14.16 2.95
N ASP A 54 10.27 15.44 2.71
CA ASP A 54 8.96 16.05 2.99
C ASP A 54 7.82 15.26 2.31
N PRO A 55 6.82 14.75 3.07
CA PRO A 55 5.70 14.02 2.50
C PRO A 55 4.88 14.85 1.50
N ASP A 56 4.77 16.18 1.68
CA ASP A 56 3.93 17.04 0.82
C ASP A 56 4.43 17.04 -0.64
N LEU A 57 5.73 16.82 -0.83
CA LEU A 57 6.38 16.68 -2.12
C LEU A 57 5.81 15.48 -2.92
N PHE A 58 5.37 14.42 -2.25
CA PHE A 58 4.77 13.24 -2.88
C PHE A 58 3.26 13.32 -3.04
N PHE A 59 2.59 14.29 -2.39
CA PHE A 59 1.15 14.54 -2.51
C PHE A 59 0.85 15.95 -3.04
N PRO A 60 1.32 16.29 -4.25
CA PRO A 60 1.18 17.64 -4.79
C PRO A 60 -0.28 18.02 -5.02
N GLU A 61 -0.59 19.30 -4.78
CA GLU A 61 -1.87 19.89 -5.15
C GLU A 61 -2.13 19.80 -6.67
N ARG A 62 -3.40 19.99 -7.07
CA ARG A 62 -3.78 19.93 -8.49
C ARG A 62 -3.03 20.99 -9.28
N GLY A 63 -2.20 20.54 -10.23
CA GLY A 63 -1.43 21.41 -11.12
C GLY A 63 -0.02 21.74 -10.60
N ALA A 64 0.31 21.35 -9.36
CA ALA A 64 1.67 21.49 -8.85
C ALA A 64 2.65 20.54 -9.55
N SER A 65 3.93 20.90 -9.49
CA SER A 65 5.00 20.14 -10.13
C SER A 65 5.15 18.76 -9.49
N THR A 66 5.34 17.75 -10.32
CA THR A 66 5.66 16.37 -9.89
C THR A 66 7.13 16.02 -10.09
N ARG A 67 7.94 16.98 -10.59
CA ARG A 67 9.30 16.71 -11.03
C ARG A 67 10.18 16.26 -9.88
N GLU A 68 10.15 16.98 -8.77
CA GLU A 68 11.02 16.72 -7.62
C GLU A 68 10.76 15.34 -7.00
N ALA A 69 9.48 14.97 -6.81
CA ALA A 69 9.11 13.63 -6.31
C ALA A 69 9.67 12.52 -7.20
N LYS A 70 9.55 12.73 -8.51
CA LYS A 70 10.04 11.77 -9.51
C LYS A 70 11.55 11.65 -9.49
N GLU A 71 12.28 12.75 -9.21
CA GLU A 71 13.74 12.69 -9.02
C GLU A 71 14.11 11.85 -7.81
N VAL A 72 13.44 12.03 -6.66
CA VAL A 72 13.68 11.19 -5.47
C VAL A 72 13.46 9.71 -5.79
N CYS A 73 12.43 9.40 -6.59
CA CYS A 73 12.17 8.03 -7.03
C CYS A 73 13.18 7.48 -8.06
N ARG A 74 13.97 8.31 -8.75
CA ARG A 74 14.74 7.91 -9.96
C ARG A 74 15.80 6.82 -9.70
N GLY A 75 16.31 6.71 -8.48
CA GLY A 75 17.25 5.66 -8.06
C GLY A 75 16.77 4.81 -6.88
N CYS A 76 15.47 4.84 -6.57
CA CYS A 76 14.93 4.13 -5.41
C CYS A 76 14.90 2.61 -5.67
N VAL A 77 15.58 1.83 -4.83
CA VAL A 77 15.71 0.36 -4.99
C VAL A 77 14.37 -0.36 -4.92
N VAL A 78 13.39 0.22 -4.23
CA VAL A 78 12.04 -0.35 -4.09
C VAL A 78 11.00 0.29 -5.01
N ARG A 79 11.44 1.02 -6.05
CA ARG A 79 10.54 1.75 -6.96
C ARG A 79 9.48 0.85 -7.60
N GLU A 80 9.88 -0.35 -8.03
CA GLU A 80 8.98 -1.30 -8.70
C GLU A 80 7.96 -1.88 -7.73
N ALA A 81 8.40 -2.35 -6.56
CA ALA A 81 7.51 -2.83 -5.50
C ALA A 81 6.51 -1.74 -5.06
N CYS A 82 6.97 -0.50 -4.91
CA CYS A 82 6.13 0.66 -4.60
C CYS A 82 5.07 0.93 -5.67
N LEU A 83 5.45 0.85 -6.95
CA LEU A 83 4.51 1.03 -8.05
C LEU A 83 3.46 -0.08 -8.08
N GLU A 84 3.88 -1.35 -7.97
CA GLU A 84 2.95 -2.49 -7.98
C GLU A 84 2.00 -2.48 -6.79
N TYR A 85 2.48 -2.08 -5.61
CA TYR A 85 1.63 -1.84 -4.45
C TYR A 85 0.54 -0.81 -4.79
N ALA A 86 0.93 0.35 -5.34
CA ALA A 86 -0.03 1.41 -5.68
C ALA A 86 -1.03 0.99 -6.76
N LEU A 87 -0.62 0.17 -7.72
CA LEU A 87 -1.50 -0.35 -8.78
C LEU A 87 -2.50 -1.36 -8.23
N THR A 88 -2.04 -2.29 -7.37
CA THR A 88 -2.83 -3.37 -6.78
C THR A 88 -3.85 -2.83 -5.77
N ASN A 89 -3.43 -1.91 -4.89
CA ASN A 89 -4.29 -1.31 -3.87
C ASN A 89 -5.15 -0.16 -4.41
N GLY A 90 -4.93 0.25 -5.66
CA GLY A 90 -5.76 1.27 -6.28
C GLY A 90 -5.50 2.69 -5.76
N GLU A 91 -4.28 2.97 -5.30
CA GLU A 91 -3.91 4.26 -4.71
C GLU A 91 -4.27 5.44 -5.62
N LYS A 92 -5.11 6.34 -5.09
CA LYS A 92 -5.81 7.38 -5.87
C LYS A 92 -5.05 8.70 -5.95
N PHE A 93 -4.09 8.93 -5.06
CA PHE A 93 -3.39 10.21 -4.97
C PHE A 93 -1.88 10.01 -4.93
N GLY A 94 -1.16 11.12 -5.04
CA GLY A 94 0.28 11.18 -4.88
C GLY A 94 1.12 10.49 -5.97
N ILE A 95 2.43 10.54 -5.75
CA ILE A 95 3.47 9.93 -6.57
C ILE A 95 3.91 8.62 -5.92
N TRP A 96 3.80 7.52 -6.66
CA TRP A 96 4.16 6.18 -6.20
C TRP A 96 5.07 5.52 -7.23
N GLY A 97 6.20 4.98 -6.80
CA GLY A 97 7.19 4.37 -7.69
C GLY A 97 7.63 5.29 -8.85
N GLY A 98 7.70 6.60 -8.61
CA GLY A 98 8.03 7.59 -9.64
C GLY A 98 6.89 7.90 -10.63
N MET A 99 5.67 7.44 -10.38
CA MET A 99 4.52 7.68 -11.26
C MET A 99 3.43 8.49 -10.55
N SER A 100 2.94 9.53 -11.23
CA SER A 100 1.74 10.25 -10.83
C SER A 100 0.48 9.42 -10.98
N GLU A 101 -0.60 9.81 -10.28
CA GLU A 101 -1.92 9.19 -10.42
C GLU A 101 -2.35 9.09 -11.90
N ARG A 102 -2.16 10.15 -12.68
CA ARG A 102 -2.55 10.18 -14.10
C ARG A 102 -1.77 9.14 -14.92
N GLU A 103 -0.48 8.97 -14.63
CA GLU A 103 0.37 7.98 -15.29
C GLU A 103 0.00 6.56 -14.88
N ARG A 104 -0.24 6.32 -13.58
CA ARG A 104 -0.74 5.01 -13.10
C ARG A 104 -2.08 4.65 -13.74
N ARG A 105 -2.98 5.62 -13.90
CA ARG A 105 -4.26 5.42 -14.63
C ARG A 105 -4.03 5.02 -16.10
N ARG A 106 -3.08 5.66 -16.79
CA ARG A 106 -2.70 5.27 -18.18
C ARG A 106 -2.13 3.86 -18.22
N LEU A 107 -1.24 3.52 -17.29
CA LEU A 107 -0.64 2.19 -17.20
C LEU A 107 -1.67 1.09 -16.94
N ARG A 108 -2.63 1.30 -16.03
CA ARG A 108 -3.73 0.34 -15.80
C ARG A 108 -4.55 0.11 -17.08
N ARG A 109 -4.85 1.17 -17.83
CA ARG A 109 -5.55 1.05 -19.12
C ARG A 109 -4.72 0.29 -20.14
N ALA A 110 -3.43 0.60 -20.27
CA ALA A 110 -2.54 -0.12 -21.18
C ALA A 110 -2.46 -1.61 -20.85
N ARG A 111 -2.28 -1.98 -19.57
CA ARG A 111 -2.31 -3.38 -19.10
C ARG A 111 -3.65 -4.05 -19.40
N ALA A 112 -4.77 -3.34 -19.21
CA ALA A 112 -6.10 -3.87 -19.51
C ALA A 112 -6.32 -4.11 -21.01
N LEU A 113 -5.85 -3.21 -21.88
CA LEU A 113 -5.92 -3.36 -23.34
C LEU A 113 -5.06 -4.53 -23.83
N ALA A 114 -3.82 -4.63 -23.33
CA ALA A 114 -2.91 -5.73 -23.64
C ALA A 114 -3.52 -7.09 -23.25
N ARG A 115 -4.14 -7.20 -22.06
CA ARG A 115 -4.84 -8.42 -21.63
C ARG A 115 -6.03 -8.79 -22.52
N ARG A 116 -6.64 -7.82 -23.20
CA ARG A 116 -7.75 -8.05 -24.13
C ARG A 116 -7.28 -8.41 -25.54
N GLY A 117 -5.97 -8.57 -25.77
CA GLY A 117 -5.42 -8.79 -27.11
C GLY A 117 -5.53 -7.58 -28.04
N LEU A 118 -5.96 -6.43 -27.51
CA LEU A 118 -6.07 -5.17 -28.24
C LEU A 118 -4.72 -4.45 -28.14
N GLY A 119 -3.75 -4.92 -28.92
CA GLY A 119 -2.53 -4.17 -29.17
C GLY A 119 -2.82 -2.85 -29.88
N PRO A 120 -1.92 -1.85 -29.81
CA PRO A 120 -2.13 -0.57 -30.51
C PRO A 120 -2.15 -0.81 -32.03
N THR A 121 -3.34 -0.87 -32.60
CA THR A 121 -3.52 -0.82 -34.05
C THR A 121 -3.17 0.58 -34.55
N GLY A 122 -2.13 0.67 -35.38
CA GLY A 122 -2.00 1.72 -36.38
C GLY A 122 -1.04 2.87 -36.07
N ALA A 123 0.26 2.63 -36.27
CA ALA A 123 1.15 3.65 -36.83
C ALA A 123 1.67 3.13 -38.16
N ALA A 124 0.81 3.19 -39.19
CA ALA A 124 1.23 3.16 -40.58
C ALA A 124 1.15 4.61 -41.07
N SER A 125 2.31 5.26 -41.18
CA SER A 125 2.47 6.52 -41.90
C SER A 125 2.90 6.18 -43.32
N ALA A 126 2.15 6.73 -44.28
CA ALA A 126 2.44 6.77 -45.70
C ALA A 126 3.62 7.71 -46.01
#